data_AF-A0A7X9NJS7-F1
#
_entry.id   AF-A0A7X9NJS7-F1
#
_cell.length_a   1.000
_cell.length_b   1.000
_cell.length_c   1.000
_cell.angle_alpha   90.00
_cell.angle_beta   90.00
_cell.angle_gamma   90.00
#
_symmetry.space_group_name_H-M   'P 1'
#
loop_
_entity.id
_entity.type
_entity.pdbx_description
1 polymer ?
#
loop_
_entity_poly.entity_id
_entity_poly.type
_entity_poly.pdbx_seq_one_letter_code
_entity_poly.pdbx_strand_id
1 'polypeptide(L)'
;MKLYRLIDSLWNSFEKRRRILSLFVFLYWFLQYVLQALFFLSLVQVHDYHSLFAFMKDMDAYTGSILIRTAYRFITIPTVSITSFLSSLWNAMSFFDLFFILLTILWFLQANKKKASLFTGGNVLMLIVLFIGLMIGMRANSIQSLIQCLHVLSLCSLVVHIVFIVILMFNLVQNCLKWVKTKS
;
A
#
# COMPACT_ATOMS: atom_id res chain seq x y z
N MET A 1 9.58 34.34 -9.36
CA MET A 1 10.77 34.40 -8.46
C MET A 1 10.56 33.82 -7.07
N LYS A 2 9.48 34.15 -6.32
CA LYS A 2 9.27 33.65 -4.94
C LYS A 2 9.17 32.11 -4.86
N LEU A 3 8.45 31.48 -5.80
CA LEU A 3 8.33 30.02 -5.87
C LEU A 3 9.68 29.33 -6.15
N TYR A 4 10.45 29.84 -7.11
CA TYR A 4 11.79 29.32 -7.43
C TYR A 4 12.74 29.40 -6.24
N ARG A 5 12.80 30.56 -5.55
CA ARG A 5 13.61 30.72 -4.33
C ARG A 5 13.13 29.80 -3.20
N LEU A 6 11.82 29.55 -3.11
CA LEU A 6 11.27 28.59 -2.15
C LEU A 6 11.80 27.19 -2.46
N ILE A 7 11.67 26.72 -3.71
CA ILE A 7 12.16 25.40 -4.15
C ILE A 7 13.67 25.26 -3.87
N ASP A 8 14.46 26.27 -4.21
CA ASP A 8 15.90 26.29 -3.92
C ASP A 8 16.18 26.18 -2.42
N SER A 9 15.43 26.91 -1.59
CA SER A 9 15.57 26.85 -0.13
C SER A 9 15.17 25.51 0.49
N LEU A 10 14.30 24.76 -0.19
CA LEU A 10 13.90 23.39 0.16
C LEU A 10 15.01 22.38 -0.21
N TRP A 11 15.79 22.67 -1.26
CA TRP A 11 16.86 21.79 -1.78
C TRP A 11 18.27 22.13 -1.30
N ASN A 12 18.43 23.21 -0.54
CA ASN A 12 19.74 23.80 -0.22
C ASN A 12 20.66 22.97 0.70
N SER A 13 20.19 21.88 1.31
CA SER A 13 21.02 20.98 2.12
C SER A 13 20.68 19.52 1.89
N PHE A 14 21.66 18.64 2.11
CA PHE A 14 21.46 17.19 2.03
C PHE A 14 20.36 16.72 3.00
N GLU A 15 20.36 17.25 4.22
CA GLU A 15 19.37 16.92 5.25
C GLU A 15 17.94 17.31 4.87
N LYS A 16 17.75 18.48 4.24
CA LYS A 16 16.42 18.88 3.77
C LYS A 16 15.96 18.02 2.61
N ARG A 17 16.82 17.75 1.62
CA ARG A 17 16.52 16.85 0.49
C ARG A 17 16.08 15.47 0.96
N ARG A 18 16.80 14.89 1.93
CA ARG A 18 16.45 13.60 2.54
C ARG A 18 15.08 13.63 3.24
N ARG A 19 14.76 14.73 3.94
CA ARG A 19 13.45 14.89 4.59
C ARG A 19 12.31 15.03 3.59
N ILE A 20 12.50 15.76 2.48
CA ILE A 20 11.51 15.86 1.40
C ILE A 20 11.25 14.49 0.80
N LEU A 21 12.32 13.76 0.47
CA LEU A 21 12.22 12.40 -0.03
C LEU A 21 11.44 11.50 0.94
N SER A 22 11.77 11.55 2.23
CA SER A 22 11.07 10.79 3.27
C SER A 22 9.58 11.14 3.34
N LEU A 23 9.24 12.41 3.19
CA LEU A 23 7.86 12.89 3.23
C LEU A 23 7.07 12.36 2.04
N PHE A 24 7.59 12.45 0.82
CA PHE A 24 6.94 11.88 -0.37
C PHE A 24 6.74 10.36 -0.26
N VAL A 25 7.77 9.63 0.19
CA VAL A 25 7.67 8.18 0.39
C VAL A 25 6.58 7.86 1.42
N PHE A 26 6.57 8.53 2.57
CA PHE A 26 5.56 8.27 3.60
C PHE A 26 4.15 8.67 3.17
N LEU A 27 3.96 9.78 2.44
CA LEU A 27 2.63 10.13 1.92
C LEU A 27 2.11 9.10 0.92
N TYR A 28 2.96 8.66 -0.01
CA TYR A 28 2.58 7.66 -1.00
C TYR A 28 2.11 6.37 -0.31
N TRP A 29 2.93 5.83 0.58
CA TRP A 29 2.56 4.60 1.28
C TRP A 29 1.38 4.81 2.23
N PHE A 30 1.28 5.95 2.91
CA PHE A 30 0.12 6.26 3.73
C PHE A 30 -1.18 6.18 2.91
N LEU A 31 -1.19 6.77 1.72
CA LEU A 31 -2.32 6.66 0.81
C LEU A 31 -2.58 5.21 0.38
N GLN A 32 -1.54 4.43 0.08
CA GLN A 32 -1.67 3.01 -0.23
C GLN A 32 -2.37 2.24 0.91
N TYR A 33 -1.91 2.42 2.15
CA TYR A 33 -2.48 1.76 3.32
C TYR A 33 -3.92 2.21 3.62
N VAL A 34 -4.25 3.49 3.42
CA VAL A 34 -5.61 4.00 3.59
C VAL A 34 -6.55 3.37 2.55
N LEU A 35 -6.17 3.35 1.28
CA LEU A 35 -6.99 2.74 0.22
C LEU A 35 -7.20 1.24 0.47
N GLN A 36 -6.16 0.54 0.92
CA GLN A 36 -6.25 -0.88 1.30
C GLN A 36 -7.15 -1.10 2.51
N ALA A 37 -7.03 -0.28 3.56
CA ALA A 37 -7.92 -0.36 4.72
C ALA A 37 -9.38 -0.14 4.32
N LEU A 38 -9.68 0.84 3.47
CA LEU A 38 -11.04 1.08 2.98
C LEU A 38 -11.54 -0.09 2.14
N PHE A 39 -10.70 -0.67 1.28
CA PHE A 39 -11.03 -1.86 0.50
C PHE A 39 -11.40 -3.06 1.38
N PHE A 40 -10.57 -3.35 2.38
CA PHE A 40 -10.88 -4.44 3.31
C PHE A 40 -12.11 -4.12 4.16
N LEU A 41 -12.31 -2.87 4.58
CA LEU A 41 -13.52 -2.46 5.30
C LEU A 41 -14.78 -2.75 4.48
N SER A 42 -14.78 -2.42 3.19
CA SER A 42 -15.87 -2.77 2.27
C SER A 42 -16.02 -4.28 2.10
N LEU A 43 -14.92 -5.03 2.08
CA LEU A 43 -14.94 -6.49 1.98
C LEU A 43 -15.54 -7.17 3.22
N VAL A 44 -15.47 -6.57 4.42
CA VAL A 44 -16.14 -7.06 5.64
C VAL A 44 -17.67 -7.03 5.52
N GLN A 45 -18.21 -6.17 4.65
CA GLN A 45 -19.66 -6.00 4.47
C GLN A 45 -20.25 -7.03 3.49
N VAL A 46 -19.43 -7.94 2.94
CA VAL A 46 -19.86 -8.93 1.95
C VAL A 46 -20.42 -10.16 2.65
N HIS A 47 -21.74 -10.28 2.72
CA HIS A 47 -22.39 -11.38 3.46
C HIS A 47 -23.02 -12.44 2.54
N ASP A 48 -23.26 -12.09 1.28
CA ASP A 48 -23.96 -12.93 0.32
C ASP A 48 -23.46 -12.70 -1.11
N TYR A 49 -24.09 -13.40 -2.06
CA TYR A 49 -23.77 -13.28 -3.47
C TYR A 49 -24.01 -11.87 -4.02
N HIS A 50 -25.11 -11.21 -3.66
CA HIS A 50 -25.43 -9.88 -4.19
C HIS A 50 -24.44 -8.81 -3.73
N SER A 51 -24.10 -8.82 -2.44
CA SER A 51 -23.07 -7.95 -1.86
C SER A 51 -21.68 -8.24 -2.41
N LEU A 52 -21.35 -9.49 -2.75
CA LEU A 52 -20.09 -9.83 -3.43
C LEU A 52 -20.01 -9.21 -4.83
N PHE A 53 -21.10 -9.28 -5.62
CA PHE A 53 -21.16 -8.64 -6.94
C PHE A 53 -21.13 -7.12 -6.87
N ALA A 54 -21.83 -6.53 -5.89
CA ALA A 54 -21.77 -5.09 -5.63
C ALA A 54 -20.33 -4.67 -5.28
N PHE A 55 -19.67 -5.39 -4.37
CA PHE A 55 -18.28 -5.16 -4.01
C PHE A 55 -17.35 -5.22 -5.23
N MET A 56 -17.50 -6.23 -6.09
CA MET A 56 -16.70 -6.37 -7.31
C MET A 56 -16.87 -5.18 -8.27
N LYS A 57 -18.08 -4.61 -8.35
CA LYS A 57 -18.37 -3.43 -9.17
C LYS A 57 -17.71 -2.16 -8.63
N ASP A 58 -17.59 -2.05 -7.31
CA ASP A 58 -17.03 -0.87 -6.64
C ASP A 58 -15.51 -0.96 -6.45
N MET A 59 -14.86 -2.07 -6.85
CA MET A 59 -13.41 -2.25 -6.74
C MET A 59 -12.60 -1.16 -7.47
N ASP A 60 -13.17 -0.59 -8.54
CA ASP A 60 -12.54 0.48 -9.32
C ASP A 60 -12.21 1.71 -8.47
N ALA A 61 -13.00 2.00 -7.43
CA ALA A 61 -12.77 3.11 -6.51
C ALA A 61 -11.43 3.00 -5.76
N TYR A 62 -10.89 1.79 -5.64
CA TYR A 62 -9.66 1.52 -4.90
C TYR A 62 -8.46 1.20 -5.81
N THR A 63 -8.62 1.33 -7.13
CA THR A 63 -7.54 1.10 -8.11
C THR A 63 -6.39 2.10 -8.00
N GLY A 64 -6.51 3.15 -7.19
CA GLY A 64 -5.36 3.96 -6.78
C GLY A 64 -4.29 3.15 -6.04
N SER A 65 -4.65 2.02 -5.43
CA SER A 65 -3.68 1.14 -4.77
C SER A 65 -3.09 0.09 -5.68
N ILE A 66 -1.76 -0.02 -5.70
CA ILE A 66 -1.03 -1.06 -6.45
C ILE A 66 -1.42 -2.47 -6.01
N LEU A 67 -1.62 -2.67 -4.70
CA LEU A 67 -1.95 -3.97 -4.13
C LEU A 67 -3.34 -4.43 -4.57
N ILE A 68 -4.29 -3.50 -4.62
CA ILE A 68 -5.67 -3.80 -5.06
C ILE A 68 -5.71 -4.04 -6.57
N ARG A 69 -5.00 -3.23 -7.37
CA ARG A 69 -4.86 -3.52 -8.81
C ARG A 69 -4.24 -4.88 -9.06
N THR A 70 -3.25 -5.27 -8.26
CA THR A 70 -2.61 -6.60 -8.34
C THR A 70 -3.62 -7.69 -7.98
N ALA A 71 -4.38 -7.53 -6.89
CA ALA A 71 -5.42 -8.46 -6.49
C ALA A 71 -6.50 -8.62 -7.57
N TYR A 72 -7.00 -7.51 -8.12
CA TYR A 72 -7.99 -7.50 -9.20
C TYR A 72 -7.49 -8.23 -10.44
N ARG A 73 -6.26 -7.95 -10.89
CA ARG A 73 -5.68 -8.67 -12.02
C ARG A 73 -5.53 -10.16 -11.72
N PHE A 74 -5.10 -10.51 -10.52
CA PHE A 74 -4.89 -11.91 -10.14
C PHE A 74 -6.19 -12.72 -10.16
N ILE A 75 -7.30 -12.18 -9.62
CA ILE A 75 -8.60 -12.86 -9.63
C ILE A 75 -9.18 -13.03 -11.04
N THR A 76 -8.77 -12.18 -12.00
CA THR A 76 -9.23 -12.27 -13.39
C THR A 76 -8.41 -13.23 -14.26
N ILE A 77 -7.30 -13.78 -13.75
CA ILE A 77 -6.46 -14.70 -14.52
C ILE A 77 -6.94 -16.15 -14.30
N PRO A 78 -7.09 -16.94 -15.38
CA PRO A 78 -7.60 -18.31 -15.28
C PRO A 78 -6.63 -19.30 -14.61
N THR A 79 -5.37 -18.92 -14.38
CA THR A 79 -4.33 -19.79 -13.81
C THR A 79 -3.76 -19.24 -12.51
N VAL A 80 -3.72 -20.12 -11.50
CA VAL A 80 -3.33 -19.81 -10.14
C VAL A 80 -1.90 -20.32 -9.91
N SER A 81 -0.89 -19.52 -10.26
CA SER A 81 0.53 -19.83 -10.10
C SER A 81 1.35 -18.64 -9.60
N ILE A 82 2.56 -18.90 -9.11
CA ILE A 82 3.50 -17.83 -8.74
C ILE A 82 3.88 -16.98 -9.96
N THR A 83 3.99 -17.61 -11.14
CA THR A 83 4.31 -16.91 -12.39
C THR A 83 3.19 -15.97 -12.84
N SER A 84 1.92 -16.38 -12.70
CA SER A 84 0.77 -15.52 -13.00
C SER A 84 0.63 -14.38 -11.98
N PHE A 85 1.02 -14.60 -10.73
CA PHE A 85 1.09 -13.54 -9.74
C PHE A 85 2.16 -12.49 -10.08
N LEU A 86 3.38 -12.92 -10.40
CA LEU A 86 4.47 -12.00 -10.76
C LEU A 86 4.13 -11.18 -12.01
N SER A 87 3.50 -11.80 -13.01
CA SER A 87 3.03 -11.07 -14.19
C SER A 87 1.88 -10.11 -13.87
N SER A 88 0.93 -10.49 -13.00
CA SER A 88 -0.14 -9.60 -12.51
C SER A 88 0.43 -8.39 -11.80
N LEU A 89 1.42 -8.60 -10.93
CA LEU A 89 2.08 -7.56 -10.15
C LEU A 89 2.82 -6.59 -11.07
N TRP A 90 3.57 -7.10 -12.05
CA TRP A 90 4.23 -6.28 -13.06
C TRP A 90 3.23 -5.44 -13.87
N ASN A 91 2.16 -6.06 -14.36
CA ASN A 91 1.14 -5.40 -15.18
C ASN A 91 0.21 -4.47 -14.38
N ALA A 92 0.18 -4.58 -13.06
CA ALA A 92 -0.57 -3.71 -12.16
C ALA A 92 0.18 -2.41 -11.83
N MET A 93 1.49 -2.33 -12.11
CA MET A 93 2.30 -1.16 -11.80
C MET A 93 2.13 -0.09 -12.87
N SER A 94 1.70 1.10 -12.44
CA SER A 94 1.83 2.32 -13.22
C SER A 94 3.25 2.88 -13.11
N PHE A 95 3.57 3.82 -13.99
CA PHE A 95 4.80 4.61 -13.90
C PHE A 95 5.00 5.25 -12.51
N PHE A 96 3.92 5.75 -11.90
CA PHE A 96 3.99 6.37 -10.58
C PHE A 96 4.37 5.36 -9.50
N ASP A 97 3.84 4.13 -9.55
CA ASP A 97 4.19 3.13 -8.54
C ASP A 97 5.66 2.74 -8.66
N LEU A 98 6.16 2.54 -9.89
CA LEU A 98 7.57 2.25 -10.15
C LEU A 98 8.47 3.40 -9.63
N PHE A 99 8.07 4.64 -9.88
CA PHE A 99 8.77 5.82 -9.39
C PHE A 99 8.81 5.85 -7.85
N PHE A 100 7.68 5.63 -7.17
CA PHE A 100 7.64 5.63 -5.70
C PHE A 100 8.32 4.41 -5.08
N ILE A 101 8.32 3.25 -5.74
CA ILE A 101 9.13 2.09 -5.34
C ILE A 101 10.62 2.45 -5.41
N LEU A 102 11.07 3.07 -6.50
CA LEU A 102 12.44 3.56 -6.64
C LEU A 102 12.79 4.58 -5.54
N LEU A 103 11.93 5.57 -5.28
CA LEU A 103 12.14 6.53 -4.19
C LEU A 103 12.20 5.85 -2.82
N THR A 104 11.41 4.79 -2.61
CA THR A 104 11.44 3.99 -1.38
C THR A 104 12.76 3.25 -1.21
N ILE A 105 13.31 2.68 -2.30
CA ILE A 105 14.64 2.04 -2.30
C ILE A 105 15.74 3.05 -2.02
N LEU A 106 15.72 4.21 -2.70
CA LEU A 106 16.71 5.26 -2.48
C LEU A 106 16.63 5.80 -1.04
N TRP A 107 15.42 5.97 -0.52
CA TRP A 107 15.21 6.32 0.88
C TRP A 107 15.77 5.26 1.82
N PHE A 108 15.54 3.98 1.54
CA PHE A 108 16.07 2.86 2.33
C PHE A 108 17.60 2.85 2.39
N LEU A 109 18.27 3.07 1.26
CA LEU A 109 19.74 3.13 1.18
C LEU A 109 20.32 4.29 1.99
N GLN A 110 19.55 5.38 2.18
CA GLN A 110 19.97 6.59 2.90
C GLN A 110 19.49 6.64 4.36
N ALA A 111 18.49 5.84 4.72
CA ALA A 111 17.84 5.86 6.02
C ALA A 111 18.55 4.97 7.05
N ASN A 112 18.23 5.16 8.33
CA ASN A 112 18.69 4.27 9.39
C ASN A 112 18.13 2.86 9.12
N LYS A 113 19.02 1.89 8.86
CA LYS A 113 18.72 0.54 8.38
C LYS A 113 17.60 -0.16 9.16
N LYS A 114 17.49 0.09 10.48
CA LYS A 114 16.45 -0.50 11.34
C LYS A 114 15.03 -0.02 11.01
N LYS A 115 14.83 1.30 10.83
CA LYS A 115 13.51 1.86 10.52
C LYS A 115 13.06 1.51 9.11
N ALA A 116 14.01 1.51 8.18
CA ALA A 116 13.76 1.18 6.79
C ALA A 116 13.42 -0.31 6.62
N SER A 117 14.09 -1.21 7.37
CA SER A 117 13.81 -2.66 7.37
C SER A 117 12.40 -3.01 7.84
N LEU A 118 11.95 -2.42 8.95
CA LEU A 118 10.59 -2.65 9.47
C LEU A 118 9.52 -2.22 8.45
N PHE A 119 9.77 -1.14 7.73
CA PHE A 119 8.85 -0.60 6.74
C PHE A 119 8.76 -1.48 5.47
N THR A 120 9.90 -1.85 4.90
CA THR A 120 9.95 -2.72 3.72
C THR A 120 9.45 -4.12 4.05
N GLY A 121 9.86 -4.68 5.19
CA GLY A 121 9.43 -6.00 5.65
C GLY A 121 7.92 -6.06 5.89
N GLY A 122 7.33 -5.01 6.44
CA GLY A 122 5.88 -4.88 6.61
C GLY A 122 5.12 -4.99 5.29
N ASN A 123 5.51 -4.19 4.28
CA ASN A 123 4.88 -4.22 2.96
C ASN A 123 5.03 -5.57 2.26
N VAL A 124 6.20 -6.19 2.33
CA VAL A 124 6.44 -7.52 1.76
C VAL A 124 5.59 -8.59 2.44
N LEU A 125 5.52 -8.57 3.78
CA LEU A 125 4.69 -9.51 4.53
C LEU A 125 3.21 -9.39 4.13
N MET A 126 2.70 -8.17 3.97
CA MET A 126 1.32 -7.97 3.53
C MET A 126 1.05 -8.51 2.12
N LEU A 127 1.98 -8.31 1.18
CA LEU A 127 1.87 -8.89 -0.16
C LEU A 127 1.78 -10.41 -0.10
N ILE A 128 2.56 -11.05 0.77
CA ILE A 128 2.53 -12.51 0.97
C ILE A 128 1.19 -12.95 1.56
N VAL A 129 0.71 -12.28 2.62
CA VAL A 129 -0.57 -12.61 3.28
C VAL A 129 -1.74 -12.47 2.30
N LEU A 130 -1.78 -11.36 1.54
CA LEU A 130 -2.79 -11.17 0.49
C LEU A 130 -2.72 -12.30 -0.53
N PHE A 131 -1.52 -12.62 -1.04
CA PHE A 131 -1.35 -13.65 -2.06
C PHE A 131 -1.85 -15.01 -1.57
N ILE A 132 -1.42 -15.43 -0.37
CA ILE A 132 -1.86 -16.69 0.23
C ILE A 132 -3.39 -16.68 0.43
N GLY A 133 -3.95 -15.58 0.94
CA GLY A 133 -5.39 -15.43 1.13
C GLY A 133 -6.18 -15.58 -0.17
N LEU A 134 -5.75 -14.90 -1.24
CA LEU A 134 -6.38 -15.01 -2.56
C LEU A 134 -6.26 -16.42 -3.14
N MET A 135 -5.08 -17.05 -3.02
CA MET A 135 -4.85 -18.43 -3.47
C MET A 135 -5.79 -19.43 -2.77
N ILE A 136 -6.02 -19.26 -1.46
CA ILE A 136 -6.96 -20.07 -0.68
C ILE A 136 -8.40 -19.78 -1.12
N GLY A 137 -8.77 -18.50 -1.25
CA GLY A 137 -10.10 -18.09 -1.69
C GLY A 137 -10.47 -18.65 -3.07
N MET A 138 -9.55 -18.61 -4.04
CA MET A 138 -9.78 -19.17 -5.39
C MET A 138 -9.95 -20.69 -5.41
N ARG A 139 -9.55 -21.39 -4.35
CA ARG A 139 -9.74 -22.84 -4.19
C ARG A 139 -10.97 -23.20 -3.35
N ALA A 140 -11.82 -22.22 -3.01
CA ALA A 140 -13.01 -22.48 -2.23
C ALA A 140 -14.04 -23.30 -3.03
N ASN A 141 -14.56 -24.35 -2.40
CA ASN A 141 -15.54 -25.27 -3.01
C ASN A 141 -16.97 -24.70 -3.08
N SER A 142 -17.22 -23.57 -2.40
CA SER A 142 -18.53 -22.91 -2.38
C SER A 142 -18.37 -21.40 -2.21
N ILE A 143 -19.39 -20.63 -2.65
CA ILE A 143 -19.44 -19.18 -2.47
C ILE A 143 -19.41 -18.80 -0.98
N GLN A 144 -20.08 -19.58 -0.11
CA GLN A 144 -20.07 -19.35 1.33
C GLN A 144 -18.66 -19.52 1.92
N SER A 145 -17.93 -20.55 1.51
CA SER A 145 -16.54 -20.77 1.92
C SER A 145 -15.61 -19.67 1.41
N LEU A 146 -15.85 -19.16 0.19
CA LEU A 146 -15.13 -18.01 -0.36
C LEU A 146 -15.37 -16.77 0.49
N ILE A 147 -16.62 -16.43 0.78
CA ILE A 147 -16.98 -15.27 1.61
C ILE A 147 -16.35 -15.37 3.00
N GLN A 148 -16.39 -16.54 3.64
CA GLN A 148 -15.73 -16.77 4.93
C GLN A 148 -14.21 -16.55 4.84
N CYS A 149 -13.56 -17.06 3.79
CA CYS A 149 -12.13 -16.84 3.56
C CYS A 149 -11.81 -15.34 3.38
N LEU A 150 -12.61 -14.62 2.59
CA LEU A 150 -12.45 -13.18 2.37
C LEU A 150 -12.67 -12.38 3.65
N HIS A 151 -13.60 -12.77 4.52
CA HIS A 151 -13.79 -12.13 5.83
C HIS A 151 -12.61 -12.31 6.76
N VAL A 152 -12.07 -13.53 6.87
CA VAL A 152 -10.89 -13.78 7.71
C VAL A 152 -9.71 -12.98 7.18
N LEU A 153 -9.47 -13.02 5.86
CA LEU A 153 -8.44 -12.21 5.22
C LEU A 153 -8.64 -10.73 5.50
N SER A 154 -9.87 -10.25 5.41
CA SER A 154 -10.21 -8.85 5.59
C SER A 154 -9.97 -8.36 7.01
N LEU A 155 -10.47 -9.08 8.02
CA LEU A 155 -10.31 -8.70 9.43
C LEU A 155 -8.85 -8.71 9.86
N CYS A 156 -8.10 -9.76 9.50
CA CYS A 156 -6.67 -9.83 9.76
C CYS A 156 -5.92 -8.68 9.06
N SER A 157 -6.27 -8.40 7.81
CA SER A 157 -5.63 -7.32 7.05
C SER A 157 -5.95 -5.95 7.66
N LEU A 158 -7.21 -5.67 8.02
CA LEU A 158 -7.63 -4.39 8.59
C LEU A 158 -6.81 -4.00 9.82
N VAL A 159 -6.64 -4.92 10.76
CA VAL A 159 -5.84 -4.67 11.98
C VAL A 159 -4.41 -4.25 11.61
N VAL A 160 -3.78 -4.97 10.67
CA VAL A 160 -2.43 -4.66 10.21
C VAL A 160 -2.38 -3.30 9.53
N HIS A 161 -3.31 -2.97 8.64
CA HIS A 161 -3.31 -1.69 7.93
C HIS A 161 -3.51 -0.52 8.89
N ILE A 162 -4.40 -0.64 9.89
CA ILE A 162 -4.60 0.40 10.90
C ILE A 162 -3.30 0.66 11.68
N VAL A 163 -2.58 -0.39 12.09
CA VAL A 163 -1.29 -0.25 12.78
C VAL A 163 -0.28 0.49 11.90
N PHE A 164 -0.15 0.13 10.62
CA PHE A 164 0.75 0.80 9.70
C PHE A 164 0.34 2.25 9.40
N ILE A 165 -0.96 2.55 9.29
CA ILE A 165 -1.49 3.91 9.14
C ILE A 165 -1.05 4.77 10.34
N VAL A 166 -1.23 4.27 11.57
CA VAL A 166 -0.83 4.99 12.79
C VAL A 166 0.69 5.23 12.82
N ILE A 167 1.49 4.20 12.51
CA ILE A 167 2.96 4.32 12.45
C ILE A 167 3.38 5.34 11.39
N LEU A 168 2.77 5.32 10.20
CA LEU A 168 3.07 6.25 9.11
C LEU A 168 2.66 7.67 9.47
N MET A 169 1.47 7.86 10.05
CA MET A 169 1.00 9.16 10.52
C MET A 169 1.95 9.75 11.56
N PHE A 170 2.39 8.95 12.53
CA PHE A 170 3.37 9.38 13.52
C PHE A 170 4.69 9.81 12.87
N ASN A 171 5.21 9.03 11.92
CA ASN A 171 6.45 9.37 11.20
C ASN A 171 6.31 10.62 10.32
N LEU A 172 5.16 10.81 9.68
CA LEU A 172 4.83 12.01 8.92
C LEU A 172 4.83 13.24 9.82
N VAL A 173 4.12 13.19 10.95
CA VAL A 173 4.08 14.29 11.93
C VAL A 173 5.48 14.60 12.47
N GLN A 174 6.26 13.57 12.83
CA GLN A 174 7.64 13.77 13.28
C GLN A 174 8.53 14.44 12.23
N ASN A 175 8.39 14.05 10.96
CA ASN A 175 9.14 14.67 9.87
C ASN A 175 8.74 16.13 9.67
N CYS A 176 7.44 16.44 9.72
CA CYS A 176 6.93 17.82 9.65
C CYS A 176 7.41 18.68 10.83
N LEU A 177 7.35 18.18 12.06
CA LEU A 177 7.81 18.92 13.24
C LEU A 177 9.31 19.20 13.19
N LYS A 178 10.12 18.22 12.77
CA LYS A 178 11.56 18.43 12.57
C LYS A 178 11.85 19.46 11.50
N TRP A 179 11.02 19.52 10.45
CA TRP A 179 11.12 20.52 9.39
C TRP A 179 10.92 21.94 9.92
N VAL A 180 9.86 22.14 10.72
CA VAL A 180 9.54 23.45 11.32
C VAL A 180 10.68 23.90 12.25
N LYS A 181 11.20 23.01 13.10
CA LYS A 181 12.30 23.32 14.03
C LYS A 181 13.63 23.65 13.36
N THR A 182 13.85 23.25 12.10
CA THR A 182 15.06 23.63 11.34
C THR A 182 14.92 24.97 10.60
N LYS A 183 13.75 25.62 10.67
CA LYS A 183 13.51 26.96 10.10
C LYS A 183 13.53 28.08 11.16
N SER A 184 13.39 27.75 12.44
CA SER A 184 13.61 28.66 13.59
C SER A 184 15.08 28.69 13.95
#